data_AF-A0A661AS46-F1
#
_entry.id   AF-A0A661AS46-F1
#
_cell.length_a   1.000
_cell.length_b   1.000
_cell.length_c   1.000
_cell.angle_alpha   90.00
_cell.angle_beta   90.00
_cell.angle_gamma   90.00
#
_symmetry.space_group_name_H-M   'P 1'
#
loop_
_entity.id
_entity.type
_entity.pdbx_description
1 polymer ?
#
loop_
_entity_poly.entity_id
_entity_poly.type
_entity_poly.pdbx_seq_one_letter_code
_entity_poly.pdbx_strand_id
1 'polypeptide(L)'
;MMKDNFPLKISIIVFLAAIFILLMYSLNRTNWRLVYALDDPYIHLAMAKNFSKHLVWGITKYGFTSSSSSPLWTLILSAAFLIVGVNEIVPFIINLILAIVLLYAI
;
A
#
# COMPACT_ATOMS: atom_id res chain seq x y z
N MET A 1 30.74 10.36 16.68
CA MET A 1 31.10 9.14 15.92
C MET A 1 29.83 8.59 15.31
N MET A 2 29.58 8.86 14.02
CA MET A 2 28.50 8.19 13.29
C MET A 2 28.85 6.70 13.27
N LYS A 3 28.05 5.85 13.93
CA LYS A 3 28.11 4.41 13.71
C LYS A 3 27.81 4.22 12.22
N ASP A 4 28.75 3.66 11.48
CA ASP A 4 28.47 3.23 10.12
C ASP A 4 27.39 2.16 10.18
N ASN A 5 26.16 2.57 9.84
CA ASN A 5 25.00 1.68 9.75
C ASN A 5 25.07 0.84 8.46
N PHE A 6 26.25 0.28 8.19
CA PHE A 6 26.54 -0.52 7.01
C PHE A 6 25.59 -1.72 6.86
N PRO A 7 25.27 -2.48 7.93
CA PRO A 7 24.28 -3.55 7.84
C PRO A 7 22.90 -3.05 7.40
N LEU A 8 22.43 -1.94 7.97
CA LEU A 8 21.12 -1.35 7.62
C LEU A 8 21.07 -0.90 6.16
N LYS A 9 22.13 -0.24 5.67
CA LYS A 9 22.22 0.18 4.26
C LYS A 9 22.14 -1.03 3.33
N ILE A 10 22.84 -2.11 3.65
CA ILE A 10 22.77 -3.36 2.88
C ILE A 10 21.35 -3.93 2.92
N SER A 11 20.73 -4.02 4.10
CA SER A 11 19.36 -4.54 4.24
C SER A 11 18.36 -3.76 3.39
N ILE A 12 18.43 -2.42 3.39
CA ILE A 12 17.58 -1.57 2.56
C ILE A 12 17.84 -1.83 1.06
N ILE A 13 19.10 -1.91 0.64
CA ILE A 13 19.45 -2.17 -0.77
C ILE A 13 18.92 -3.53 -1.22
N VAL A 14 19.14 -4.58 -0.43
CA VAL A 14 18.67 -5.94 -0.72
C VAL A 14 17.14 -5.96 -0.78
N PHE A 15 16.46 -5.31 0.17
CA PHE A 15 15.01 -5.21 0.19
C PHE A 15 14.47 -4.51 -1.06
N LEU A 16 15.00 -3.33 -1.41
CA LEU A 16 14.58 -2.58 -2.59
C LEU A 16 14.85 -3.34 -3.89
N ALA A 17 16.00 -4.03 -4.00
CA ALA A 17 16.31 -4.85 -5.14
C ALA A 17 15.31 -6.01 -5.30
N ALA A 18 14.96 -6.69 -4.21
CA ALA A 18 13.97 -7.77 -4.21
C ALA A 18 12.59 -7.25 -4.65
N ILE A 19 12.12 -6.12 -4.09
CA ILE A 19 10.85 -5.50 -4.48
C ILE A 19 10.86 -5.11 -5.96
N PHE A 20 11.94 -4.51 -6.45
CA PHE A 20 12.07 -4.11 -7.85
C PHE A 20 12.00 -5.32 -8.80
N ILE A 21 12.74 -6.39 -8.50
CA ILE A 21 12.73 -7.63 -9.30
C ILE A 21 11.31 -8.23 -9.32
N LEU A 22 10.65 -8.35 -8.17
CA LEU A 22 9.30 -8.90 -8.07
C LEU A 22 8.27 -8.02 -8.81
N LEU A 23 8.38 -6.70 -8.72
CA LEU A 23 7.50 -5.77 -9.41
C LEU A 23 7.67 -5.89 -10.93
N MET A 24 8.91 -5.89 -11.44
CA MET A 24 9.18 -6.04 -12.88
C MET A 24 8.67 -7.38 -13.41
N TYR A 25 8.88 -8.45 -12.64
CA TYR A 25 8.35 -9.76 -13.00
C TYR A 25 6.82 -9.76 -13.04
N SER A 26 6.16 -9.20 -12.02
CA SER A 26 4.71 -9.08 -11.96
C SER A 26 4.16 -8.29 -13.16
N LEU A 27 4.71 -7.10 -13.42
CA LEU A 27 4.29 -6.23 -14.53
C LEU A 27 4.42 -6.93 -15.89
N ASN A 28 5.52 -7.64 -16.11
CA ASN A 28 5.71 -8.37 -17.36
C ASN A 28 4.67 -9.49 -17.56
N ARG A 29 4.16 -10.07 -16.47
CA ARG A 29 3.13 -11.12 -16.50
C ARG A 29 1.70 -10.57 -16.60
N THR A 30 1.50 -9.28 -16.33
CA THR A 30 0.17 -8.63 -16.29
C THR A 30 -0.05 -7.61 -17.42
N ASN A 31 0.79 -7.63 -18.46
CA ASN A 31 0.79 -6.65 -19.55
C ASN A 31 1.02 -5.21 -19.03
N TRP A 32 2.02 -5.04 -18.18
CA TRP A 32 2.42 -3.76 -17.58
C TRP A 32 1.32 -3.08 -16.75
N ARG A 33 0.42 -3.89 -16.17
CA ARG A 33 -0.61 -3.41 -15.25
C ARG A 33 -0.24 -3.78 -13.82
N LEU A 34 -0.25 -2.81 -12.92
CA LEU A 34 -0.11 -3.10 -11.50
C LEU A 34 -1.37 -3.83 -11.03
N VAL A 35 -1.21 -5.04 -10.51
CA VAL A 35 -2.32 -5.89 -10.04
C VAL A 35 -1.90 -6.51 -8.73
N TYR A 36 -2.78 -6.47 -7.73
CA TYR A 36 -2.62 -7.22 -6.49
C TYR A 36 -3.10 -8.66 -6.69
N ALA A 37 -2.34 -9.62 -6.15
CA ALA A 37 -2.63 -11.05 -6.28
C ALA A 37 -3.81 -11.51 -5.39
N LEU A 38 -4.14 -10.74 -4.35
CA LEU A 38 -5.22 -11.00 -3.42
C LEU A 38 -6.34 -9.98 -3.62
N ASP A 39 -7.55 -10.36 -3.19
CA ASP A 39 -8.76 -9.53 -3.21
C ASP A 39 -8.77 -8.47 -2.09
N ASP A 40 -8.19 -8.78 -0.93
CA ASP A 40 -8.11 -7.87 0.24
C ASP A 40 -7.66 -6.44 -0.10
N PRO A 41 -6.54 -6.20 -0.84
CA PRO A 41 -6.16 -4.86 -1.27
C PRO A 41 -7.28 -4.13 -2.02
N TYR A 42 -8.03 -4.81 -2.88
CA TYR A 42 -9.14 -4.21 -3.62
C TYR A 42 -10.34 -3.90 -2.72
N ILE A 43 -10.63 -4.74 -1.72
CA ILE A 43 -11.67 -4.45 -0.72
C ILE A 43 -11.31 -3.17 0.04
N HIS A 44 -10.07 -3.06 0.51
CA HIS A 44 -9.58 -1.87 1.19
C HIS A 44 -9.60 -0.62 0.29
N LEU A 45 -9.17 -0.74 -0.97
CA LEU A 45 -9.23 0.35 -1.96
C LEU A 45 -10.67 0.79 -2.23
N ALA A 46 -11.62 -0.15 -2.36
CA ALA A 46 -13.02 0.15 -2.59
C ALA A 46 -13.65 0.88 -1.40
N MET A 47 -13.41 0.38 -0.18
CA MET A 47 -13.87 1.03 1.05
C MET A 47 -13.24 2.41 1.24
N ALA A 48 -11.93 2.55 1.06
CA ALA A 48 -11.22 3.81 1.17
C ALA A 48 -11.73 4.86 0.18
N LYS A 49 -12.04 4.45 -1.06
CA LYS A 49 -12.63 5.29 -2.11
C LYS A 49 -14.02 5.78 -1.72
N ASN A 50 -14.89 4.92 -1.23
CA ASN A 50 -16.26 5.32 -0.88
C ASN A 50 -16.26 6.18 0.39
N PHE A 51 -15.37 5.89 1.33
CA PHE A 51 -15.22 6.72 2.51
C PHE A 51 -14.68 8.12 2.14
N SER A 52 -13.67 8.21 1.27
CA SER A 52 -13.10 9.51 0.88
C SER A 52 -14.03 10.35 0.00
N LYS A 53 -14.82 9.72 -0.89
CA LYS A 53 -15.69 10.43 -1.84
C LYS A 53 -17.13 10.62 -1.38
N HIS A 54 -17.65 9.71 -0.57
CA HIS A 54 -19.07 9.64 -0.24
C HIS A 54 -19.33 9.61 1.26
N LEU A 55 -18.29 9.57 2.10
CA LEU A 55 -18.41 9.38 3.55
C LEU A 55 -19.15 8.08 3.92
N VAL A 56 -19.12 7.10 3.02
CA VAL A 56 -19.77 5.79 3.21
C VAL A 56 -18.69 4.75 3.54
N TRP A 57 -18.80 4.16 4.73
CA TRP A 57 -17.94 3.06 5.15
C TRP A 57 -18.42 1.72 4.58
N GLY A 58 -18.16 1.48 3.30
CA GLY A 58 -18.57 0.24 2.63
C GLY A 58 -17.91 0.04 1.28
N ILE A 59 -18.00 -1.18 0.74
CA ILE A 59 -17.43 -1.52 -0.58
C ILE A 59 -18.18 -0.84 -1.75
N THR A 60 -19.41 -0.38 -1.51
CA THR A 60 -20.18 0.48 -2.44
C THR A 60 -20.51 1.82 -1.78
N LYS A 61 -20.96 2.78 -2.59
CA LYS A 61 -21.43 4.10 -2.12
C LYS A 61 -22.83 4.10 -1.50
N TYR A 62 -23.53 2.96 -1.49
CA TYR A 62 -24.96 2.92 -1.16
C TYR A 62 -25.25 2.61 0.31
N GLY A 63 -24.27 2.06 1.04
CA GLY A 63 -24.48 1.69 2.43
C GLY A 63 -23.25 1.12 3.09
N PHE A 64 -23.33 1.01 4.41
CA PHE A 64 -22.28 0.44 5.25
C PHE A 64 -22.06 -1.04 4.94
N THR A 65 -20.80 -1.47 4.92
CA THR A 65 -20.43 -2.89 4.92
C THR A 65 -19.25 -3.15 5.85
N SER A 66 -19.35 -4.20 6.67
CA SER A 66 -18.27 -4.62 7.59
C SER A 66 -17.25 -5.52 6.89
N SER A 67 -16.60 -4.98 5.85
CA SER A 67 -15.74 -5.76 4.93
C SER A 67 -14.24 -5.61 5.22
N SER A 68 -13.83 -5.01 6.34
CA SER A 68 -12.42 -4.76 6.64
C SER A 68 -12.08 -5.18 8.07
N SER A 69 -11.11 -6.09 8.21
CA SER A 69 -10.52 -6.48 9.50
C SER A 69 -9.42 -5.52 9.98
N SER A 70 -9.01 -4.56 9.14
CA SER A 70 -7.99 -3.54 9.44
C SER A 70 -8.53 -2.12 9.20
N PRO A 71 -9.41 -1.60 10.08
CA PRO A 71 -10.05 -0.28 9.88
C PRO A 71 -9.05 0.88 9.78
N LEU A 72 -7.99 0.86 10.59
CA LEU A 72 -6.96 1.90 10.55
C LEU A 72 -6.28 1.98 9.19
N TRP A 73 -6.01 0.83 8.57
CA TRP A 73 -5.42 0.78 7.23
C TRP A 73 -6.35 1.41 6.18
N THR A 74 -7.64 1.08 6.22
CA THR A 74 -8.66 1.71 5.35
C THR A 74 -8.72 3.23 5.53
N LEU A 75 -8.60 3.73 6.76
CA LEU A 75 -8.56 5.16 7.05
C LEU A 75 -7.31 5.84 6.46
N ILE A 76 -6.14 5.22 6.61
CA ILE A 76 -4.88 5.73 6.03
C ILE A 76 -5.00 5.84 4.50
N LEU A 77 -5.52 4.80 3.83
CA LEU A 77 -5.76 4.84 2.39
C LEU A 77 -6.77 5.92 2.00
N SER A 78 -7.84 6.07 2.79
CA SER A 78 -8.86 7.08 2.53
C SER A 78 -8.30 8.50 2.64
N ALA A 79 -7.47 8.76 3.65
CA ALA A 79 -6.75 10.02 3.80
C ALA A 79 -5.77 10.27 2.64
N ALA A 80 -5.03 9.24 2.22
CA ALA A 80 -4.15 9.35 1.06
C ALA A 80 -4.92 9.69 -0.22
N PHE A 81 -6.11 9.11 -0.42
CA PHE A 81 -6.96 9.42 -1.57
C PHE A 81 -7.46 10.87 -1.61
N LEU A 82 -7.54 11.56 -0.47
CA LEU A 82 -7.86 12.99 -0.45
C LEU A 82 -6.71 13.85 -1.00
N ILE A 83 -5.46 13.37 -0.90
CA ILE A 83 -4.26 14.10 -1.32
C ILE A 83 -3.89 13.79 -2.77
N VAL A 84 -3.84 12.49 -3.12
CA VAL A 84 -3.31 12.05 -4.43
C VAL A 84 -4.38 11.51 -5.37
N GLY A 85 -5.64 11.48 -4.94
CA GLY A 85 -6.74 10.85 -5.67
C GLY A 85 -6.78 9.33 -5.51
N VAL A 86 -7.80 8.72 -6.12
CA VAL A 86 -8.01 7.27 -6.07
C VAL A 86 -7.06 6.58 -7.05
N ASN A 87 -6.10 5.83 -6.52
CA ASN A 87 -5.12 5.12 -7.34
C ASN A 87 -4.71 3.79 -6.68
N GLU A 88 -4.58 2.76 -7.50
CA GLU A 88 -4.20 1.40 -7.09
C GLU A 88 -2.75 1.31 -6.60
N ILE A 89 -1.88 2.26 -6.94
CA ILE A 89 -0.48 2.28 -6.49
C ILE A 89 -0.32 2.71 -5.02
N VAL A 90 -1.34 3.34 -4.43
CA VAL A 90 -1.26 3.95 -3.09
C VAL A 90 -0.88 2.93 -2.00
N PRO A 91 -1.53 1.75 -1.90
CA PRO A 91 -1.13 0.72 -0.95
C PRO A 91 0.33 0.28 -1.12
N PHE A 92 0.81 0.14 -2.37
CA PHE A 92 2.18 -0.25 -2.66
C PHE A 92 3.20 0.78 -2.13
N ILE A 93 2.98 2.07 -2.43
CA ILE A 93 3.88 3.14 -1.97
C ILE A 93 3.88 3.27 -0.45
N ILE A 94 2.71 3.26 0.19
CA ILE A 94 2.62 3.39 1.65
C ILE A 94 3.30 2.19 2.33
N ASN A 95 3.07 0.96 1.87
CA ASN A 95 3.75 -0.21 2.42
C ASN A 95 5.28 -0.15 2.23
N LEU A 96 5.75 0.34 1.07
CA LEU A 96 7.18 0.50 0.82
C LEU A 96 7.81 1.50 1.80
N ILE A 97 7.15 2.63 2.04
CA ILE A 97 7.60 3.65 3.02
C ILE A 97 7.60 3.04 4.43
N LEU A 98 6.51 2.40 4.86
CA LEU A 98 6.40 1.80 6.18
C LEU A 98 7.44 0.70 6.42
N ALA A 99 7.73 -0.13 5.41
CA ALA A 99 8.76 -1.15 5.49
C ALA A 99 10.16 -0.55 5.69
N ILE A 100 10.49 0.53 4.96
CA ILE A 100 11.76 1.23 5.13
C ILE A 100 11.84 1.87 6.53
N VAL A 101 10.78 2.55 6.98
CA VAL A 101 10.73 3.14 8.34
C VAL A 101 10.89 2.05 9.40
N LEU A 102 10.25 0.89 9.23
CA LEU A 102 10.39 -0.23 10.15
C LEU A 102 11.84 -0.74 10.22
N LEU A 103 12.55 -0.82 9.09
CA LEU A 103 13.97 -1.18 9.08
C LEU A 103 14.85 -0.17 9.84
N TYR A 104 14.48 1.11 9.88
CA TYR A 104 15.18 2.10 10.71
C TYR A 104 14.81 2.02 12.19
N ALA A 105 13.63 1.50 12.52
CA ALA A 105 13.11 1.45 13.88
C ALA A 105 13.63 0.25 14.69
N ILE A 106 14.13 -0.78 14.01
CA ILE A 106 14.70 -2.01 14.59
C ILE A 106 16.23 -1.90 14.59
#